data_AF-A0A135P4I2-F1
#
_entry.id   AF-A0A135P4I2-F1
#
_cell.length_a   1.000
_cell.length_b   1.000
_cell.length_c   1.000
_cell.angle_alpha   90.00
_cell.angle_beta   90.00
_cell.angle_gamma   90.00
#
_symmetry.space_group_name_H-M   'P 1'
#
loop_
_entity.id
_entity.type
_entity.pdbx_description
1 polymer ?
#
loop_
_entity_poly.entity_id
_entity_poly.type
_entity_poly.pdbx_seq_one_letter_code
_entity_poly.pdbx_strand_id
1 'polypeptide(L)'
;MHVPAALKEDYFEACAVLAVSPKASAALSRRCLQGILTKEGYNKKDLVKQINDLLDERDLTKSIPLNLRTTIDAVRHFGNFSAHPLNDVTTLQVIPVEAEEAEWCLEVIEECFEHFYERPALALERKAALDEKLLRAGKPLSKGRPA
;
A
#
# COMPACT_ATOMS: atom_id res chain seq x y z
N MET A 1 11.76 0.07 9.27
CA MET A 1 10.78 0.81 8.44
C MET A 1 11.14 2.27 8.25
N HIS A 2 11.50 2.61 7.00
CA HIS A 2 11.60 3.98 6.47
C HIS A 2 10.22 4.62 6.22
N VAL A 3 9.21 4.17 6.96
CA VAL A 3 7.80 4.55 6.78
C VAL A 3 7.44 5.70 7.73
N PRO A 4 6.65 6.68 7.27
CA PRO A 4 6.14 7.77 8.10
C PRO A 4 5.45 7.30 9.39
N ALA A 5 5.65 8.03 10.48
CA ALA A 5 5.13 7.66 11.81
C ALA A 5 3.60 7.45 11.81
N ALA A 6 2.84 8.36 11.18
CA ALA A 6 1.38 8.27 11.11
C ALA A 6 0.88 6.98 10.43
N LEU A 7 1.58 6.51 9.39
CA LEU A 7 1.18 5.27 8.69
C LEU A 7 1.53 4.03 9.53
N LYS A 8 2.65 4.07 10.25
CA LYS A 8 3.02 2.99 11.17
C LYS A 8 2.03 2.87 12.32
N GLU A 9 1.58 3.99 12.86
CA GLU A 9 0.57 4.02 13.93
C GLU A 9 -0.73 3.37 13.47
N ASP A 10 -1.24 3.77 12.31
CA ASP A 10 -2.44 3.17 11.71
C ASP A 10 -2.29 1.65 11.50
N TYR A 11 -1.14 1.20 10.99
CA TYR A 11 -0.85 -0.21 10.77
C TYR A 11 -0.77 -0.98 12.10
N PHE A 12 -0.06 -0.47 13.11
CA PHE A 12 0.03 -1.14 14.41
C PHE A 12 -1.32 -1.18 15.14
N GLU A 13 -2.13 -0.12 15.01
CA GLU A 13 -3.51 -0.12 15.50
C GLU A 13 -4.32 -1.21 14.82
N ALA A 14 -4.20 -1.35 13.49
CA ALA A 14 -4.87 -2.40 12.72
C ALA A 14 -4.43 -3.81 13.14
N CYS A 15 -3.14 -4.05 13.39
CA CYS A 15 -2.65 -5.32 13.93
C CYS A 15 -3.20 -5.59 15.34
N ALA A 16 -3.21 -4.59 16.22
CA ALA A 16 -3.61 -4.75 17.61
C ALA A 16 -5.09 -5.11 17.75
N VAL A 17 -5.95 -4.59 16.86
CA VAL A 17 -7.39 -4.86 16.91
C VAL A 17 -7.82 -6.07 16.09
N LEU A 18 -6.93 -6.71 15.32
CA LEU A 18 -7.25 -7.87 14.48
C LEU A 18 -7.99 -8.98 15.25
N ALA A 19 -7.43 -9.42 16.37
CA ALA A 19 -8.01 -10.48 17.18
C ALA A 19 -9.30 -10.08 17.91
N VAL A 20 -9.55 -8.77 18.06
CA VAL A 20 -10.73 -8.22 18.77
C VAL A 20 -11.87 -7.92 17.80
N SER A 21 -11.53 -7.39 16.63
CA SER A 21 -12.46 -6.99 15.58
C SER A 21 -11.71 -6.97 14.24
N PRO A 22 -11.78 -8.08 13.47
CA PRO A 22 -11.24 -8.14 12.11
C PRO A 22 -11.81 -7.01 11.22
N LYS A 23 -13.08 -6.65 11.43
CA LYS A 23 -13.72 -5.51 10.77
C LYS A 23 -13.01 -4.18 11.07
N ALA A 24 -12.65 -3.92 12.33
CA ALA A 24 -11.93 -2.71 12.70
C ALA A 24 -10.51 -2.71 12.11
N SER A 25 -9.83 -3.86 12.15
CA SER A 25 -8.51 -4.03 11.55
C SER A 25 -8.55 -3.73 10.05
N ALA A 26 -9.47 -4.34 9.30
CA ALA A 26 -9.67 -4.06 7.88
C ALA A 26 -9.96 -2.57 7.58
N ALA A 27 -10.76 -1.90 8.42
CA ALA A 27 -11.06 -0.48 8.25
C ALA A 27 -9.83 0.41 8.46
N LEU A 28 -9.01 0.11 9.48
CA LEU A 28 -7.76 0.80 9.75
C LEU A 28 -6.71 0.54 8.66
N SER A 29 -6.60 -0.69 8.17
CA SER A 29 -5.74 -1.04 7.03
C SER A 29 -6.10 -0.21 5.79
N ARG A 30 -7.39 -0.03 5.49
CA ARG A 30 -7.83 0.85 4.39
C ARG A 30 -7.47 2.32 4.60
N ARG A 31 -7.61 2.83 5.84
CA ARG A 31 -7.17 4.20 6.19
C ARG A 31 -5.66 4.35 5.96
N CYS A 32 -4.89 3.36 6.39
CA CYS A 32 -3.44 3.32 6.16
C CYS A 32 -3.11 3.32 4.66
N LEU A 33 -3.78 2.47 3.86
CA LEU A 33 -3.59 2.44 2.40
C LEU A 33 -3.91 3.79 1.77
N GLN A 34 -5.01 4.42 2.16
CA GLN A 34 -5.38 5.75 1.69
C GLN A 34 -4.29 6.77 2.00
N GLY A 35 -3.70 6.70 3.19
CA GLY A 35 -2.58 7.54 3.61
C GLY A 35 -1.32 7.32 2.77
N ILE A 36 -1.00 6.06 2.43
CA ILE A 36 0.10 5.71 1.52
C ILE A 36 -0.12 6.36 0.15
N LEU A 37 -1.28 6.10 -0.47
CA LEU A 37 -1.59 6.58 -1.82
C LEU A 37 -1.64 8.12 -1.89
N THR A 38 -2.17 8.77 -0.86
CA THR A 38 -2.18 10.24 -0.75
C THR A 38 -0.75 10.80 -0.76
N LYS A 39 0.20 10.16 -0.07
CA LYS A 39 1.61 10.58 -0.07
C LYS A 39 2.30 10.39 -1.42
N GLU A 40 1.90 9.38 -2.19
CA GLU A 40 2.40 9.14 -3.55
C GLU A 40 1.78 10.09 -4.61
N GLY A 41 0.82 10.92 -4.19
CA GLY A 41 0.18 11.95 -5.02
C GLY A 41 -1.24 11.61 -5.48
N TYR A 42 -1.77 10.45 -5.10
CA TYR A 42 -3.13 10.01 -5.44
C TYR A 42 -4.15 10.61 -4.46
N ASN A 43 -4.48 11.89 -4.64
CA ASN A 43 -5.27 12.68 -3.69
C ASN A 43 -6.80 12.65 -3.92
N LYS A 44 -7.37 11.50 -4.30
CA LYS A 44 -8.83 11.37 -4.48
C LYS A 44 -9.54 11.18 -3.13
N LYS A 45 -10.81 11.61 -3.04
CA LYS A 45 -11.61 11.48 -1.80
C LYS A 45 -11.90 10.02 -1.43
N ASP A 46 -12.09 9.16 -2.43
CA ASP A 46 -12.45 7.76 -2.24
C ASP A 46 -11.23 6.88 -2.48
N LEU A 47 -10.92 5.96 -1.57
CA LEU A 47 -9.83 4.98 -1.71
C LEU A 47 -9.94 4.21 -3.04
N VAL A 48 -11.16 3.84 -3.43
CA VAL A 48 -11.44 3.17 -4.71
C VAL A 48 -10.91 3.97 -5.90
N LYS A 49 -11.09 5.28 -5.90
CA LYS A 49 -10.62 6.16 -6.98
C LYS A 49 -9.11 6.33 -6.92
N GLN A 50 -8.52 6.39 -5.72
CA GLN A 50 -7.06 6.44 -5.57
C GLN A 50 -6.40 5.16 -6.11
N ILE A 51 -6.99 4.00 -5.81
CA ILE A 51 -6.52 2.70 -6.33
C ILE A 51 -6.65 2.67 -7.85
N ASN A 52 -7.77 3.13 -8.43
CA ASN A 52 -7.92 3.21 -9.88
C ASN A 52 -6.83 4.08 -10.51
N ASP A 53 -6.57 5.27 -9.95
CA ASP A 53 -5.50 6.15 -10.46
C ASP A 53 -4.12 5.48 -10.38
N LEU A 54 -3.83 4.72 -9.32
CA LEU A 54 -2.59 3.94 -9.19
C LEU A 54 -2.52 2.81 -10.23
N LEU A 55 -3.61 2.11 -10.48
CA LEU A 55 -3.65 0.99 -11.44
C LEU A 55 -3.56 1.50 -12.89
N ASP A 56 -4.14 2.66 -13.18
CA ASP A 56 -4.08 3.34 -14.47
C ASP A 56 -2.75 4.10 -14.70
N GLU A 57 -1.86 4.10 -13.71
CA GLU A 57 -0.55 4.75 -13.78
C GLU A 57 0.29 4.19 -14.93
N ARG A 58 0.75 5.11 -15.79
CA ARG A 58 1.56 4.80 -16.98
C ARG A 58 3.03 5.15 -16.79
N ASP A 59 3.37 5.90 -15.75
CA ASP A 59 4.75 6.17 -15.40
C ASP A 59 5.42 4.90 -14.86
N LEU A 60 6.39 4.39 -15.63
CA LEU A 60 7.17 3.21 -15.26
C LEU A 60 7.97 3.41 -13.96
N THR A 61 8.25 4.65 -13.57
CA THR A 61 8.94 4.97 -12.31
C THR A 61 8.04 4.81 -11.08
N LYS A 62 6.72 4.87 -11.27
CA LYS A 62 5.71 4.69 -10.23
C LYS A 62 4.95 3.36 -10.37
N SER A 63 5.29 2.57 -11.39
CA SER A 63 4.59 1.31 -11.63
C SER A 63 4.88 0.31 -10.52
N ILE A 64 3.82 -0.10 -9.86
CA ILE A 64 3.85 -1.22 -8.91
C ILE A 64 3.93 -2.57 -9.63
N PRO A 65 4.55 -3.60 -9.01
CA PRO A 65 4.67 -4.93 -9.58
C PRO A 65 3.30 -5.62 -9.69
N LEU A 66 3.19 -6.61 -10.58
CA LEU A 66 1.91 -7.25 -10.92
C LEU A 66 1.23 -7.88 -9.71
N ASN A 67 1.98 -8.53 -8.81
CA ASN A 67 1.46 -9.10 -7.57
C ASN A 67 0.76 -8.01 -6.74
N LEU A 68 1.45 -6.90 -6.48
CA LEU A 68 0.91 -5.80 -5.68
C LEU A 68 -0.29 -5.14 -6.36
N ARG A 69 -0.31 -5.06 -7.71
CA ARG A 69 -1.48 -4.59 -8.46
C ARG A 69 -2.71 -5.45 -8.20
N THR A 70 -2.56 -6.77 -8.28
CA THR A 70 -3.67 -7.70 -8.02
C THR A 70 -4.14 -7.61 -6.58
N THR A 71 -3.21 -7.54 -5.62
CA THR A 71 -3.55 -7.47 -4.20
C THR A 71 -4.25 -6.16 -3.83
N ILE A 72 -3.75 -5.00 -4.29
CA ILE A 72 -4.38 -3.69 -4.05
C ILE A 72 -5.76 -3.59 -4.76
N ASP A 73 -5.88 -4.11 -5.99
CA ASP A 73 -7.16 -4.14 -6.70
C ASP A 73 -8.22 -4.93 -5.92
N ALA A 74 -7.84 -6.04 -5.30
CA ALA A 74 -8.76 -6.80 -4.46
C ALA A 74 -9.18 -6.03 -3.18
N VAL A 75 -8.32 -5.16 -2.60
CA VAL A 75 -8.70 -4.27 -1.47
C VAL A 75 -9.78 -3.26 -1.89
N ARG A 76 -9.77 -2.79 -3.15
CA ARG A 76 -10.84 -1.93 -3.71
C ARG A 76 -12.21 -2.61 -3.62
N HIS A 77 -12.26 -3.91 -3.92
CA HIS A 77 -13.47 -4.72 -3.87
C HIS A 77 -13.82 -5.15 -2.44
N PHE A 78 -12.81 -5.35 -1.59
CA PHE A 78 -12.98 -5.64 -0.18
C PHE A 78 -13.81 -4.56 0.52
N GLY A 79 -13.58 -3.28 0.14
CA GLY A 79 -14.39 -2.10 0.43
C GLY A 79 -15.91 -2.32 0.42
N ASN A 80 -16.35 -3.17 -0.51
CA ASN A 80 -17.70 -3.30 -0.98
C ASN A 80 -18.31 -4.68 -0.65
N PHE A 81 -17.77 -5.47 0.28
CA PHE A 81 -18.41 -6.72 0.72
C PHE A 81 -19.71 -6.50 1.52
N SER A 82 -20.14 -5.26 1.76
CA SER A 82 -21.54 -4.92 2.09
C SER A 82 -22.47 -4.82 0.87
N ALA A 83 -21.94 -4.97 -0.35
CA ALA A 83 -22.69 -5.00 -1.59
C ALA A 83 -22.50 -6.37 -2.24
N HIS A 84 -23.30 -7.34 -1.77
CA HIS A 84 -23.82 -8.33 -2.71
C HIS A 84 -24.33 -7.60 -3.97
N PRO A 85 -24.25 -8.21 -5.16
CA PRO A 85 -25.07 -7.80 -6.29
C PRO A 85 -26.52 -8.15 -5.94
N LEU A 86 -27.17 -7.31 -5.13
CA LEU A 86 -28.59 -7.42 -4.89
C LEU A 86 -29.27 -6.79 -6.10
N ASN A 87 -29.74 -7.65 -7.00
CA ASN A 87 -31.09 -7.43 -7.48
C ASN A 87 -31.94 -7.11 -6.25
N ASP A 88 -32.32 -5.84 -6.18
CA ASP A 88 -33.48 -5.32 -5.48
C ASP A 88 -33.49 -5.39 -3.93
N VAL A 89 -33.92 -4.26 -3.37
CA VAL A 89 -34.49 -4.07 -2.04
C VAL A 89 -33.84 -4.73 -0.81
N THR A 90 -33.24 -3.84 0.00
CA THR A 90 -33.31 -3.88 1.47
C THR A 90 -32.59 -5.04 2.17
N THR A 91 -31.42 -4.77 2.76
CA THR A 91 -31.11 -5.19 4.14
C THR A 91 -29.82 -4.55 4.63
N LEU A 92 -29.89 -3.92 5.81
CA LEU A 92 -28.76 -3.47 6.63
C LEU A 92 -28.02 -4.69 7.22
N GLN A 93 -27.55 -5.61 6.38
CA GLN A 93 -26.75 -6.75 6.84
C GLN A 93 -25.30 -6.30 7.01
N VAL A 94 -24.87 -6.23 8.27
CA VAL A 94 -23.46 -6.13 8.62
C VAL A 94 -22.85 -7.49 8.35
N ILE A 95 -22.29 -7.68 7.16
CA ILE A 95 -21.56 -8.89 6.81
C ILE A 95 -20.28 -8.94 7.68
N PRO A 96 -20.02 -10.07 8.36
CA PRO A 96 -18.81 -10.24 9.16
C PRO A 96 -17.57 -10.22 8.26
N VAL A 97 -16.49 -9.66 8.79
CA VAL A 97 -15.15 -9.79 8.19
C VAL A 97 -14.47 -10.90 8.97
N GLU A 98 -13.96 -11.91 8.28
CA GLU A 98 -13.22 -12.99 8.90
C GLU A 98 -11.79 -12.54 9.23
N ALA A 99 -11.15 -13.21 10.19
CA ALA A 99 -9.81 -12.85 10.64
C ALA A 99 -8.81 -12.93 9.50
N GLU A 100 -8.89 -13.97 8.68
CA GLU A 100 -8.03 -14.22 7.52
C GLU A 100 -8.12 -13.10 6.47
N GLU A 101 -9.31 -12.51 6.30
CA GLU A 101 -9.50 -11.41 5.34
C GLU A 101 -8.89 -10.09 5.85
N ALA A 102 -8.96 -9.86 7.17
CA ALA A 102 -8.33 -8.72 7.81
C ALA A 102 -6.79 -8.89 7.89
N GLU A 103 -6.31 -10.11 8.12
CA GLU A 103 -4.89 -10.47 8.01
C GLU A 103 -4.38 -10.18 6.61
N TRP A 104 -5.10 -10.64 5.59
CA TRP A 104 -4.74 -10.37 4.20
C TRP A 104 -4.66 -8.86 3.91
N CYS A 105 -5.56 -8.05 4.49
CA CYS A 105 -5.46 -6.58 4.39
C CYS A 105 -4.15 -6.03 4.98
N LEU A 106 -3.69 -6.56 6.12
CA LEU A 106 -2.42 -6.16 6.74
C LEU A 106 -1.22 -6.54 5.87
N GLU A 107 -1.24 -7.74 5.28
CA GLU A 107 -0.21 -8.18 4.33
C GLU A 107 -0.09 -7.21 3.14
N VAL A 108 -1.21 -6.72 2.59
CA VAL A 108 -1.18 -5.72 1.51
C VAL A 108 -0.47 -4.44 1.96
N ILE A 109 -0.72 -3.99 3.20
CA ILE A 109 -0.08 -2.78 3.74
C ILE A 109 1.43 -2.99 3.90
N GLU A 110 1.85 -4.16 4.36
CA GLU A 110 3.26 -4.52 4.45
C GLU A 110 3.95 -4.51 3.08
N GLU A 111 3.34 -5.13 2.07
CA GLU A 111 3.88 -5.10 0.70
C GLU A 111 3.95 -3.66 0.14
N CYS A 112 2.96 -2.82 0.44
CA CYS A 112 2.99 -1.41 0.08
C CYS A 112 4.14 -0.68 0.77
N PHE A 113 4.35 -0.92 2.07
CA PHE A 113 5.45 -0.32 2.81
C PHE A 113 6.82 -0.72 2.25
N GLU A 114 6.98 -2.01 1.93
CA GLU A 114 8.19 -2.51 1.30
C GLU A 114 8.42 -1.80 -0.04
N HIS A 115 7.39 -1.70 -0.88
CA HIS A 115 7.50 -1.14 -2.22
C HIS A 115 7.75 0.38 -2.24
N PHE A 116 6.96 1.16 -1.49
CA PHE A 116 7.00 2.62 -1.56
C PHE A 116 8.07 3.25 -0.67
N TYR A 117 8.50 2.57 0.40
CA TYR A 117 9.41 3.17 1.38
C TYR A 117 10.71 2.39 1.56
N GLU A 118 10.65 1.07 1.71
CA GLU A 118 11.87 0.31 2.05
C GLU A 118 12.76 0.04 0.84
N ARG A 119 12.19 -0.40 -0.28
CA ARG A 119 12.94 -0.67 -1.52
C ARG A 119 13.60 0.59 -2.08
N PRO A 120 12.94 1.77 -2.16
CA PRO A 120 13.59 3.00 -2.61
C PRO A 120 14.73 3.42 -1.68
N ALA A 121 14.54 3.33 -0.36
CA ALA A 121 15.59 3.65 0.61
C ALA A 121 16.81 2.72 0.45
N LEU A 122 16.58 1.42 0.31
CA LEU A 122 17.64 0.43 0.10
C LEU A 122 18.36 0.63 -1.25
N ALA A 123 17.62 0.95 -2.31
CA ALA A 123 18.20 1.25 -3.62
C ALA A 123 19.09 2.50 -3.57
N LEU A 124 18.65 3.54 -2.85
CA LEU A 124 19.44 4.76 -2.64
C LEU A 124 20.73 4.49 -1.88
N GLU A 125 20.67 3.70 -0.79
CA GLU A 125 21.84 3.31 0.00
C GLU A 125 22.84 2.48 -0.82
N ARG A 126 22.35 1.47 -1.54
CA ARG A 126 23.18 0.62 -2.41
C ARG A 126 23.86 1.44 -3.50
N LYS A 127 23.14 2.41 -4.08
CA LYS A 127 23.69 3.30 -5.09
C LYS A 127 24.76 4.21 -4.49
N ALA A 128 24.50 4.83 -3.33
CA ALA A 128 25.48 5.67 -2.65
C ALA A 128 26.79 4.90 -2.36
N ALA A 129 26.67 3.67 -1.85
CA ALA A 129 27.81 2.80 -1.60
C ALA A 129 28.58 2.41 -2.89
N LEU A 130 27.87 2.25 -4.01
CA LEU A 130 28.47 1.99 -5.32
C LEU A 130 29.20 3.22 -5.86
N ASP A 131 28.57 4.39 -5.80
CA ASP A 131 29.13 5.66 -6.28
C ASP A 131 30.39 6.04 -5.48
N GLU A 132 30.41 5.81 -4.16
CA GLU A 132 31.62 5.98 -3.34
C GLU A 132 32.77 5.06 -3.76
N LYS A 133 32.46 3.81 -4.14
CA LYS A 133 33.47 2.86 -4.63
C LYS A 133 34.01 3.29 -6.00
N LEU A 134 33.15 3.78 -6.88
CA LEU A 134 33.55 4.29 -8.20
C LEU A 134 34.42 5.54 -8.10
N LEU A 135 34.07 6.46 -7.19
CA LEU A 135 34.83 7.67 -6.92
C LEU A 135 36.22 7.34 -6.37
N ARG A 136 36.32 6.39 -5.43
CA ARG A 136 37.61 5.86 -4.94
C ARG A 136 38.44 5.18 -6.03
N ALA A 137 37.80 4.61 -7.04
CA ALA A 137 38.45 3.93 -8.17
C ALA A 137 38.73 4.86 -9.37
N GLY A 138 38.43 6.16 -9.29
CA GLY A 138 38.62 7.12 -10.38
C GLY A 138 37.73 6.87 -11.60
N LYS A 139 36.62 6.14 -11.44
CA LYS A 139 35.67 5.81 -12.51
C LYS A 139 34.47 6.77 -12.50
N PRO A 140 33.82 7.01 -13.65
CA PRO A 140 32.62 7.84 -13.69
C PRO A 140 31.47 7.23 -12.88
N LEU A 141 30.64 8.09 -12.29
CA LEU A 141 29.48 7.73 -11.46
C LEU A 141 28.46 6.88 -12.23
N SER A 142 27.69 6.08 -11.50
CA SER A 142 26.64 5.26 -12.09
C SER A 142 25.53 6.12 -12.72
N LYS A 143 25.13 5.82 -13.97
CA LYS A 143 24.04 6.53 -14.66
C LYS A 143 22.67 6.10 -14.10
N GLY A 144 21.79 7.07 -13.86
CA GLY A 144 20.41 6.88 -13.39
C GLY A 144 20.10 7.85 -12.26
N ARG A 145 19.10 8.72 -12.41
CA ARG A 145 18.73 9.70 -11.37
C ARG A 145 18.13 8.95 -10.16
N PRO A 146 18.46 9.27 -8.90
CA PRO A 146 17.60 8.90 -7.80
C PRO A 146 16.31 9.71 -7.96
N ALA A 147 15.20 9.03 -8.26
CA ALA A 147 13.88 9.64 -8.27
C ALA A 147 13.53 10.11 -6.85
#